data_AF-A0A329R7N6-F1
#
_entry.id   AF-A0A329R7N6-F1
#
_cell.length_a   1.000
_cell.length_b   1.000
_cell.length_c   1.000
_cell.angle_alpha   90.00
_cell.angle_beta   90.00
_cell.angle_gamma   90.00
#
_symmetry.space_group_name_H-M   'P 1'
#
loop_
_entity.id
_entity.type
_entity.pdbx_description
1 polymer ?
#
loop_
_entity_poly.entity_id
_entity_poly.type
_entity_poly.pdbx_seq_one_letter_code
_entity_poly.pdbx_strand_id
1 'polypeptide(L)'
;MLLQKSPSSREYATFLKVPPTSPKAQLHQSASLVSRLFLSYADDMMQIGNTRQLNQDDLLELDDDSRSEVAYAFFKRHYDQQHQSIVRAIVHGYGWKFLLCGLASAFTTACILFAPAVLHHVIDAFAALEMDLTSLGMWLVAFFASRLANALVAPHVDFQI
;
A
#
# COMPACT_ATOMS: atom_id res chain seq x y z
N MET A 1 -26.25 -43.56 14.72
CA MET A 1 -25.90 -42.82 15.96
C MET A 1 -24.74 -43.59 16.57
N LEU A 2 -23.49 -43.10 16.66
CA LEU A 2 -23.03 -41.86 17.27
C LEU A 2 -21.71 -41.45 16.60
N LEU A 3 -21.68 -40.32 15.89
CA LEU A 3 -20.43 -39.68 15.50
C LEU A 3 -19.93 -38.88 16.70
N GLN A 4 -18.74 -39.27 17.16
CA GLN A 4 -18.03 -38.74 18.30
C GLN A 4 -17.82 -37.23 18.13
N LYS A 5 -18.42 -36.45 19.03
CA LYS A 5 -18.28 -35.00 19.14
C LYS A 5 -16.81 -34.66 19.38
N SER A 6 -16.17 -34.02 18.41
CA SER A 6 -14.80 -33.52 18.50
C SER A 6 -14.69 -32.53 19.68
N PRO A 7 -13.69 -32.67 20.56
CA PRO A 7 -13.54 -31.77 21.69
C PRO A 7 -13.13 -30.37 21.20
N SER A 8 -13.63 -29.39 21.93
CA SER A 8 -13.53 -27.94 21.72
C SER A 8 -12.14 -27.47 21.31
N SER A 9 -12.12 -26.47 20.41
CA SER A 9 -11.00 -25.61 20.07
C SER A 9 -9.98 -25.51 21.20
N ARG A 10 -8.83 -26.18 21.04
CA ARG A 10 -7.66 -25.93 21.87
C ARG A 10 -7.11 -24.58 21.39
N GLU A 11 -7.51 -23.49 22.04
CA GLU A 11 -6.83 -22.21 21.91
C GLU A 11 -5.37 -22.42 22.32
N TYR A 12 -4.45 -22.23 21.38
CA TYR A 12 -3.02 -22.32 21.64
C TYR A 12 -2.63 -21.17 22.58
N ALA A 13 -2.38 -21.49 23.85
CA ALA A 13 -2.01 -20.54 24.91
C ALA A 13 -0.59 -19.95 24.77
N THR A 14 0.03 -20.08 23.60
CA THR A 14 1.40 -19.62 23.32
C THR A 14 1.48 -18.09 23.19
N PHE A 15 0.37 -17.42 22.87
CA PHE A 15 0.34 -15.97 22.68
C PHE A 15 -0.45 -15.30 23.80
N LEU A 16 0.15 -14.29 24.42
CA LEU A 16 -0.58 -13.39 25.31
C LEU A 16 -1.74 -12.79 24.51
N LYS A 17 -2.95 -12.88 25.07
CA LYS A 17 -4.17 -12.33 24.47
C LYS A 17 -4.05 -10.81 24.54
N VAL A 18 -3.56 -10.20 23.47
CA VAL A 18 -3.49 -8.74 23.34
C VAL A 18 -4.93 -8.21 23.42
N PRO A 19 -5.23 -7.25 24.31
CA PRO A 19 -6.56 -6.70 24.43
C PRO A 19 -7.03 -6.16 23.07
N PRO A 20 -8.32 -6.35 22.72
CA PRO A 20 -8.84 -6.10 21.37
C PRO A 20 -8.79 -4.62 20.95
N THR A 21 -8.49 -3.71 21.86
CA THR A 21 -8.49 -2.27 21.64
C THR A 21 -7.39 -1.64 22.48
N SER A 22 -6.18 -1.59 21.92
CA SER A 22 -5.14 -0.73 22.45
C SER A 22 -5.31 0.68 21.83
N PRO A 23 -5.11 1.76 22.60
CA PRO A 23 -5.28 3.12 22.11
C PRO A 23 -4.41 3.46 20.88
N LYS A 24 -3.33 2.72 20.65
CA LYS A 24 -2.39 2.95 19.53
C LYS A 24 -2.94 2.48 18.18
N ALA A 25 -3.65 1.35 18.11
CA ALA A 25 -4.36 0.91 16.90
C ALA A 25 -5.37 1.96 16.41
N GLN A 26 -6.06 2.63 17.34
CA GLN A 26 -7.03 3.68 17.00
C GLN A 26 -6.38 4.94 16.40
N LEU A 27 -5.11 5.21 16.73
CA LEU A 27 -4.38 6.38 16.23
C LEU A 27 -4.09 6.25 14.72
N HIS A 28 -3.72 5.05 14.26
CA HIS A 28 -3.46 4.76 12.84
C HIS A 28 -4.74 4.73 12.01
N GLN A 29 -5.83 4.19 12.57
CA GLN A 29 -7.15 4.17 11.92
C GLN A 29 -7.79 5.56 11.84
N SER A 30 -7.49 6.44 12.80
CA SER A 30 -8.01 7.81 12.84
C SER A 30 -7.13 8.82 12.07
N ALA A 31 -6.02 8.38 11.46
CA ALA A 31 -5.15 9.26 10.70
C ALA A 31 -5.90 9.84 9.48
N SER A 32 -5.79 11.15 9.30
CA SER A 32 -6.41 11.83 8.15
C SER A 32 -5.86 11.28 6.83
N LEU A 33 -6.64 11.36 5.75
CA LEU A 33 -6.21 10.90 4.43
C LEU A 33 -4.88 11.54 3.99
N VAL A 34 -4.65 12.79 4.39
CA VAL A 34 -3.39 13.50 4.15
C VAL A 34 -2.23 12.86 4.94
N SER A 35 -2.44 12.52 6.21
CA SER A 35 -1.42 11.83 7.01
C SER A 35 -1.08 10.45 6.45
N ARG A 36 -2.08 9.72 5.94
CA ARG A 36 -1.86 8.45 5.23
C ARG A 36 -1.11 8.63 3.92
N LEU A 37 -1.45 9.66 3.14
CA LEU A 37 -0.78 9.97 1.87
C LEU A 37 0.71 10.29 2.08
N PHE A 38 1.02 11.11 3.09
CA PHE A 38 2.40 11.50 3.39
C PHE A 38 3.13 10.57 4.36
N LEU A 39 2.51 9.46 4.76
CA LEU A 39 3.05 8.51 5.77
C LEU A 39 3.43 9.16 7.11
N SER A 40 2.87 10.35 7.40
CA SER A 40 3.27 11.16 8.56
C SER A 40 2.85 10.54 9.90
N TYR A 41 1.99 9.52 9.88
CA TYR A 41 1.60 8.78 11.07
C TYR A 41 2.77 7.99 11.69
N ALA A 42 3.81 7.69 10.91
CA ALA A 42 4.98 6.95 11.37
C ALA A 42 6.06 7.86 11.99
N ASP A 43 5.87 9.18 11.95
CA ASP A 43 6.89 10.17 12.33
C ASP A 43 7.32 10.06 13.81
N ASP A 44 6.36 9.82 14.72
CA ASP A 44 6.63 9.63 16.15
C ASP A 44 7.51 8.39 16.41
N MET A 45 7.21 7.27 15.75
CA MET A 45 8.03 6.05 15.84
C MET A 45 9.44 6.30 15.28
N MET A 46 9.56 7.03 14.16
CA MET A 46 10.86 7.37 13.55
C MET A 46 11.68 8.29 14.47
N GLN A 47 11.03 9.26 15.13
CA GLN A 47 11.68 10.15 16.08
C GLN A 47 12.18 9.38 17.32
N ILE A 48 11.37 8.48 17.87
CA ILE A 48 11.79 7.60 18.98
C ILE A 48 12.99 6.75 18.55
N GLY A 49 12.91 6.12 17.37
CA GLY A 49 13.99 5.30 16.81
C GLY A 49 15.30 6.06 16.58
N ASN A 50 15.24 7.36 16.31
CA ASN A 50 16.43 8.21 16.16
C ASN A 50 17.07 8.56 17.52
N THR A 51 16.30 8.56 18.60
CA THR A 51 16.80 8.88 19.96
C THR A 51 17.24 7.65 20.75
N ARG A 52 16.57 6.51 20.55
CA ARG A 52 16.85 5.25 21.23
C ARG A 52 16.44 4.06 20.37
N GLN A 53 16.95 2.88 20.71
CA GLN A 53 16.49 1.63 20.09
C GLN A 53 14.99 1.38 20.39
N LEU A 54 14.23 1.04 19.36
CA LEU A 54 12.80 0.75 19.46
C LEU A 54 12.53 -0.54 20.25
N ASN A 55 11.56 -0.50 21.16
CA ASN A 55 10.99 -1.67 21.80
C ASN A 55 9.66 -2.08 21.13
N GLN A 56 9.16 -3.27 21.46
CA GLN A 56 7.92 -3.79 20.89
C GLN A 56 6.70 -2.90 21.19
N ASP A 57 6.69 -2.24 22.35
CA ASP A 57 5.64 -1.29 22.72
C ASP A 57 5.70 0.02 21.92
N ASP A 58 6.84 0.34 21.30
CA ASP A 58 7.03 1.55 20.48
C ASP A 58 6.62 1.32 19.02
N LEU A 59 6.38 0.07 18.61
CA LEU A 59 5.96 -0.27 17.26
C LEU A 59 4.51 0.10 17.02
N LEU A 60 4.21 0.46 15.76
CA LEU A 60 2.84 0.65 15.32
C LEU A 60 2.07 -0.68 15.39
N GLU A 61 0.87 -0.62 15.94
CA GLU A 61 -0.01 -1.77 15.98
C GLU A 61 -0.55 -2.10 14.59
N LEU A 62 -0.78 -3.39 14.35
CA LEU A 62 -1.29 -3.87 13.08
C LEU A 62 -2.71 -3.36 12.87
N ASP A 63 -2.99 -2.84 11.67
CA ASP A 63 -4.35 -2.46 11.31
C ASP A 63 -5.28 -3.68 11.39
N ASP A 64 -6.55 -3.47 11.75
CA ASP A 64 -7.48 -4.55 12.00
C ASP A 64 -7.70 -5.43 10.76
N ASP A 65 -7.64 -4.83 9.57
CA ASP A 65 -7.72 -5.53 8.28
C ASP A 65 -6.47 -6.38 7.96
N SER A 66 -5.33 -6.04 8.54
CA SER A 66 -4.06 -6.75 8.36
C SER A 66 -3.88 -7.90 9.36
N ARG A 67 -4.77 -8.04 10.34
CA ARG A 67 -4.73 -9.14 11.32
C ARG A 67 -4.99 -10.48 10.64
N SER A 68 -4.22 -11.49 11.04
CA SER A 68 -4.29 -12.83 10.45
C SER A 68 -5.68 -13.48 10.62
N GLU A 69 -6.39 -13.19 11.72
CA GLU A 69 -7.74 -13.68 11.94
C GLU A 69 -8.74 -13.15 10.89
N VAL A 70 -8.66 -11.85 10.59
CA VAL A 70 -9.51 -11.19 9.59
C VAL A 70 -9.15 -11.68 8.19
N ALA A 71 -7.86 -11.74 7.86
CA ALA A 71 -7.38 -12.26 6.57
C ALA A 71 -7.80 -13.73 6.36
N TYR A 72 -7.73 -14.55 7.40
CA TYR A 72 -8.15 -15.95 7.35
C TYR A 72 -9.67 -16.09 7.19
N ALA A 73 -10.45 -15.32 7.95
CA ALA A 73 -11.91 -15.30 7.81
C ALA A 73 -12.34 -14.88 6.39
N PHE A 74 -11.68 -13.86 5.83
CA PHE A 74 -11.90 -13.39 4.47
C PHE A 74 -11.57 -14.47 3.43
N PHE A 75 -10.40 -15.10 3.54
CA PHE A 75 -10.02 -16.19 2.64
C PHE A 75 -10.98 -17.38 2.74
N LYS A 76 -11.32 -17.81 3.96
CA LYS A 76 -12.21 -18.95 4.21
C LYS A 76 -13.58 -18.74 3.57
N ARG A 77 -14.15 -17.53 3.71
CA ARG A 77 -15.42 -17.17 3.06
C ARG A 77 -15.36 -17.34 1.55
N HIS A 78 -14.28 -16.89 0.91
CA HIS A 78 -14.10 -17.02 -0.53
C HIS A 78 -13.79 -18.46 -0.98
N TYR A 79 -13.10 -19.23 -0.14
CA TYR A 79 -12.80 -20.64 -0.37
C TYR A 79 -14.07 -21.51 -0.40
N ASP A 80 -14.96 -21.32 0.59
CA ASP A 80 -16.22 -22.05 0.68
C ASP A 80 -17.16 -21.69 -0.49
N GLN A 81 -17.12 -20.43 -0.96
CA GLN A 81 -17.92 -19.96 -2.10
C GLN A 81 -17.38 -20.44 -3.46
N GLN A 82 -16.08 -20.70 -3.60
CA GLN A 82 -15.42 -21.03 -4.87
C GLN A 82 -15.12 -22.53 -5.02
N HIS A 83 -16.02 -23.39 -4.54
CA HIS A 83 -15.92 -24.85 -4.63
C HIS A 83 -14.61 -25.43 -4.04
N GLN A 84 -14.09 -24.84 -2.96
CA GLN A 84 -12.87 -25.32 -2.31
C GLN A 84 -11.61 -25.27 -3.20
N SER A 85 -11.61 -24.42 -4.24
CA SER A 85 -10.41 -24.15 -5.06
C SER A 85 -9.60 -23.02 -4.44
N ILE A 86 -8.38 -23.32 -4.00
CA ILE A 86 -7.45 -22.35 -3.39
C ILE A 86 -7.12 -21.22 -4.37
N VAL A 87 -6.74 -21.56 -5.60
CA VAL A 87 -6.32 -20.57 -6.62
C VAL A 87 -7.48 -19.63 -6.97
N ARG A 88 -8.68 -20.17 -7.14
CA ARG A 88 -9.86 -19.36 -7.50
C ARG A 88 -10.28 -18.44 -6.35
N ALA A 89 -10.17 -18.90 -5.10
CA ALA A 89 -10.43 -18.08 -3.92
C ALA A 89 -9.43 -16.92 -3.77
N ILE A 90 -8.13 -17.17 -4.01
CA ILE A 90 -7.08 -16.13 -3.96
C ILE A 90 -7.30 -15.09 -5.06
N VAL A 91 -7.49 -15.53 -6.31
CA VAL A 91 -7.70 -14.60 -7.44
C VAL A 91 -8.95 -13.75 -7.24
N HIS A 92 -10.04 -14.34 -6.73
CA HIS A 92 -11.27 -13.58 -6.51
C HIS A 92 -11.20 -12.65 -5.29
N GLY A 93 -10.53 -13.09 -4.21
CA GLY A 93 -10.41 -12.30 -2.98
C GLY A 93 -9.37 -11.18 -3.06
N TYR A 94 -8.24 -11.41 -3.71
CA TYR A 94 -7.10 -10.48 -3.74
C TYR A 94 -6.76 -9.94 -5.14
N GLY A 95 -7.35 -10.49 -6.20
CA GLY A 95 -7.00 -10.12 -7.57
C GLY A 95 -7.26 -8.65 -7.91
N TRP A 96 -8.26 -8.01 -7.28
CA TRP A 96 -8.49 -6.57 -7.47
C TRP A 96 -7.33 -5.72 -6.92
N LYS A 97 -6.83 -6.02 -5.73
CA LYS A 97 -5.66 -5.36 -5.14
C LYS A 97 -4.43 -5.57 -6.03
N PHE A 98 -4.22 -6.80 -6.49
CA PHE A 98 -3.14 -7.12 -7.41
C PHE A 98 -3.23 -6.34 -8.73
N LEU A 99 -4.42 -6.23 -9.33
CA LEU A 99 -4.64 -5.46 -10.56
C LEU A 99 -4.34 -3.97 -10.33
N LEU A 100 -4.81 -3.39 -9.23
CA LEU A 100 -4.52 -1.99 -8.88
C LEU A 100 -3.02 -1.76 -8.69
N CYS A 101 -2.32 -2.63 -7.96
CA CYS A 101 -0.87 -2.56 -7.82
C CYS A 101 -0.15 -2.69 -9.17
N GLY A 102 -0.59 -3.60 -10.04
CA GLY A 102 -0.05 -3.75 -11.39
C GLY A 102 -0.24 -2.49 -12.24
N LEU A 103 -1.43 -1.90 -12.21
CA LEU A 103 -1.74 -0.66 -12.94
C LEU A 103 -0.90 0.52 -12.43
N ALA A 104 -0.76 0.64 -11.12
CA ALA A 104 0.03 1.69 -10.49
C ALA A 104 1.55 1.52 -10.78
N SER A 105 2.06 0.29 -10.80
CA SER A 105 3.43 -0.03 -11.24
C SER A 105 3.66 0.31 -12.73
N ALA A 106 2.69 -0.01 -13.60
CA ALA A 106 2.75 0.34 -15.01
C ALA A 106 2.74 1.87 -15.21
N PHE A 107 1.87 2.58 -14.49
CA PHE A 107 1.82 4.04 -14.49
C PHE A 107 3.15 4.66 -14.01
N THR A 108 3.74 4.09 -12.95
CA THR A 108 5.04 4.51 -12.42
C THR A 108 6.14 4.38 -13.46
N THR A 109 6.17 3.24 -14.15
CA THR A 109 7.12 2.97 -15.24
C THR A 109 6.92 3.96 -16.40
N ALA A 110 5.67 4.24 -16.78
CA ALA A 110 5.36 5.23 -17.82
C ALA A 110 5.85 6.63 -17.45
N CYS A 111 5.67 7.07 -16.19
CA CYS A 111 6.17 8.36 -15.70
C CYS A 111 7.71 8.43 -15.71
N ILE A 112 8.38 7.31 -15.45
CA ILE A 112 9.84 7.21 -15.55
C ILE A 112 10.29 7.38 -17.01
N LEU A 113 9.64 6.67 -17.93
CA LEU A 113 9.91 6.73 -19.37
C LEU A 113 9.52 8.07 -20.02
N PHE A 114 8.66 8.86 -19.37
CA PHE A 114 8.31 10.19 -19.85
C PHE A 114 9.47 11.19 -19.77
N ALA A 115 10.43 11.01 -18.83
CA ALA A 115 11.60 11.88 -18.71
C ALA A 115 12.43 12.01 -20.00
N PRO A 116 12.90 10.92 -20.62
CA PRO A 116 13.68 11.02 -21.85
C PRO A 116 12.87 11.62 -23.02
N ALA A 117 11.54 11.42 -23.06
CA ALA A 117 10.68 12.01 -24.09
C ALA A 117 10.60 13.54 -23.96
N VAL A 118 10.41 14.05 -22.75
CA VAL A 118 10.41 15.49 -22.47
C VAL A 118 11.77 16.11 -22.80
N LEU A 119 12.85 15.43 -22.40
CA LEU A 119 14.21 15.91 -22.68
C LEU A 119 14.46 16.03 -24.19
N HIS A 120 14.03 15.06 -24.99
CA HIS A 120 14.09 15.14 -26.44
C HIS A 120 13.35 16.36 -26.99
N HIS A 121 12.12 16.60 -26.51
CA HIS A 121 11.31 17.73 -26.97
C HIS A 121 11.93 19.09 -26.60
N VAL A 122 12.53 19.19 -25.41
CA VAL A 122 13.28 20.38 -24.96
C VAL A 122 14.47 20.65 -25.89
N ILE A 123 15.25 19.62 -26.22
CA ILE A 123 16.40 19.75 -27.13
C ILE A 123 15.95 20.23 -28.52
N ASP A 124 14.88 19.64 -29.07
CA ASP A 124 14.34 20.02 -30.38
C ASP A 124 13.83 21.47 -30.39
N ALA A 125 13.16 21.91 -29.32
CA ALA A 125 12.69 23.29 -29.17
C ALA A 125 13.84 24.31 -29.07
N PHE A 126 14.96 23.94 -28.45
CA PHE A 126 16.16 24.79 -28.42
C PHE A 126 16.93 24.82 -29.74
N ALA A 127 16.81 23.77 -30.56
CA ALA A 127 17.43 23.69 -31.89
C ALA A 127 16.63 24.45 -32.98
N ALA A 128 15.38 24.82 -32.69
CA ALA A 128 14.51 25.54 -33.62
C ALA A 128 14.89 27.02 -33.78
N LEU A 129 14.64 27.58 -34.96
CA LEU A 129 14.97 28.97 -35.32
C LEU A 129 14.07 30.00 -34.59
N GLU A 130 12.84 29.60 -34.26
CA GLU A 130 11.90 30.35 -33.42
C GLU A 130 11.55 29.50 -32.20
N MET A 131 11.83 30.02 -31.01
CA MET A 131 11.63 29.31 -29.76
C MET A 131 10.20 29.49 -29.24
N ASP A 132 9.39 28.44 -29.28
CA ASP A 132 8.07 28.45 -28.65
C ASP A 132 8.15 28.15 -27.15
N LEU A 133 8.31 29.22 -26.37
CA LEU A 133 8.36 29.18 -24.90
C LEU A 133 7.06 28.65 -24.27
N THR A 134 5.92 28.76 -24.96
CA THR A 134 4.62 28.34 -24.42
C THR A 134 4.48 26.83 -24.45
N SER A 135 4.81 26.21 -25.59
CA SER A 135 4.85 24.74 -25.71
C SER A 135 5.89 24.14 -24.77
N LEU A 136 7.09 24.73 -24.70
CA LEU A 136 8.15 24.30 -23.78
C LEU A 136 7.69 24.33 -22.32
N GLY A 137 7.05 25.43 -21.91
CA GLY A 137 6.49 25.58 -20.56
C GLY A 137 5.42 24.53 -20.25
N MET A 138 4.52 24.25 -21.18
CA MET A 138 3.49 23.21 -21.00
C MET A 138 4.11 21.81 -20.84
N TRP A 139 5.12 21.45 -21.64
CA TRP A 139 5.81 20.18 -21.52
C TRP A 139 6.57 20.03 -20.19
N LEU A 140 7.19 21.10 -19.71
CA LEU A 140 7.87 21.12 -18.41
C LEU A 140 6.86 20.99 -17.26
N VAL A 141 5.72 21.66 -17.32
CA VAL A 141 4.64 21.53 -16.32
C VAL A 141 4.08 20.11 -16.34
N ALA A 142 3.83 19.53 -17.51
CA ALA A 142 3.37 18.15 -17.65
C ALA A 142 4.39 17.15 -17.07
N PHE A 143 5.68 17.37 -17.31
CA PHE A 143 6.76 16.56 -16.74
C PHE A 143 6.85 16.68 -15.22
N PHE A 144 6.74 17.90 -14.69
CA PHE A 144 6.73 18.11 -13.25
C PHE A 144 5.51 17.43 -12.61
N ALA A 145 4.33 17.58 -13.21
CA ALA A 145 3.10 16.94 -12.74
C ALA A 145 3.21 15.40 -12.79
N SER A 146 3.80 14.83 -13.85
CA SER A 146 4.01 13.38 -13.93
C SER A 146 4.97 12.88 -12.86
N ARG A 147 6.03 13.64 -12.56
CA ARG A 147 6.98 13.31 -11.49
C ARG A 147 6.36 13.41 -10.11
N LEU A 148 5.54 14.44 -9.87
CA LEU A 148 4.81 14.60 -8.62
C LEU A 148 3.82 13.45 -8.41
N ALA A 149 3.03 13.10 -9.43
CA ALA A 149 2.11 11.97 -9.38
C ALA A 149 2.84 10.65 -9.11
N ASN A 150 3.96 10.42 -9.81
CA ASN A 150 4.79 9.24 -9.60
C ASN A 150 5.35 9.15 -8.17
N ALA A 151 5.80 10.28 -7.61
CA ALA A 151 6.35 10.34 -6.25
C ALA A 151 5.30 10.05 -5.17
N LEU A 152 4.02 10.33 -5.44
CA LEU A 152 2.92 9.97 -4.55
C LEU A 152 2.52 8.50 -4.72
N VAL A 153 2.42 8.01 -5.96
CA VAL A 153 1.95 6.65 -6.24
C VAL A 153 2.97 5.59 -5.86
N ALA A 154 4.25 5.78 -6.18
CA ALA A 154 5.26 4.73 -6.03
C ALA A 154 5.43 4.24 -4.57
N PRO A 155 5.53 5.10 -3.55
CA PRO A 155 5.61 4.64 -2.16
C PRO A 155 4.35 3.88 -1.72
N HIS A 156 3.16 4.31 -2.13
CA HIS A 156 1.92 3.61 -1.76
C HIS A 156 1.83 2.22 -2.38
N VAL A 157 2.36 2.04 -3.58
CA VAL A 157 2.43 0.71 -4.21
C VAL A 157 3.41 -0.18 -3.45
N ASP A 158 4.59 0.33 -3.09
CA ASP A 158 5.60 -0.43 -2.35
C ASP A 158 5.14 -0.83 -0.95
N PHE A 159 4.45 0.07 -0.23
CA PHE A 159 3.89 -0.24 1.10
C PHE A 159 2.66 -1.16 1.07
N GLN A 160 1.96 -1.27 -0.07
CA GLN A 160 0.77 -2.13 -0.20
C GLN A 160 1.07 -3.53 -0.75
N ILE A 161 2.25 -3.74 -1.33
CA ILE A 161 2.73 -5.03 -1.86
C ILE A 161 3.51 -5.76 -0.77
#